data_AF-A0A447TET0-F1
#
_entry.id   AF-A0A447TET0-F1
#
_cell.length_a   1.000
_cell.length_b   1.000
_cell.length_c   1.000
_cell.angle_alpha   90.00
_cell.angle_beta   90.00
_cell.angle_gamma   90.00
#
_symmetry.space_group_name_H-M   'P 1'
#
loop_
_entity.id
_entity.type
_entity.pdbx_description
1 polymer ?
#
loop_
_entity_poly.entity_id
_entity_poly.type
_entity_poly.pdbx_seq_one_letter_code
_entity_poly.pdbx_strand_id
1 'polypeptide(L)' 'MDIVLHQAEQLAAGQSVRFVLPHFPTPLLPLLDRMAGVAYRFELSGDGGVLLILERT' A
#
# COMPACT_ATOMS: atom_id res chain seq x y z
N MET A 1 -11.11 1.24 1.47
CA MET A 1 -9.94 1.67 2.26
C MET A 1 -9.48 0.57 3.21
N ASP A 2 -10.40 -0.13 3.87
CA ASP A 2 -10.13 -1.23 4.81
C ASP A 2 -9.24 -2.38 4.26
N ILE A 3 -9.47 -2.78 2.99
CA ILE A 3 -8.78 -3.90 2.34
C ILE A 3 -7.25 -3.72 2.29
N VAL A 4 -6.76 -2.48 2.08
CA VAL A 4 -5.32 -2.22 1.94
C VAL A 4 -4.61 -2.41 3.28
N LEU A 5 -5.21 -1.93 4.37
CA LEU A 5 -4.65 -2.09 5.72
C LEU A 5 -4.69 -3.55 6.15
N HIS A 6 -5.82 -4.22 5.93
CA HIS A 6 -5.97 -5.63 6.25
C HIS A 6 -4.90 -6.50 5.55
N GLN A 7 -4.65 -6.24 4.26
CA GLN A 7 -3.60 -6.95 3.53
C GLN A 7 -2.20 -6.61 4.03
N ALA A 8 -1.94 -5.35 4.39
CA ALA A 8 -0.65 -4.94 4.97
C ALA A 8 -0.36 -5.64 6.31
N GLU A 9 -1.41 -5.94 7.10
CA GLU A 9 -1.32 -6.69 8.35
C GLU A 9 -1.01 -8.17 8.11
N GLN A 10 -1.54 -8.74 7.04
CA GLN A 10 -1.39 -10.16 6.69
C GLN A 10 -0.15 -10.47 5.84
N LEU A 11 0.54 -9.45 5.32
CA LEU A 11 1.73 -9.62 4.51
C LEU A 11 2.81 -10.38 5.30
N ALA A 12 3.34 -11.47 4.73
CA ALA A 12 4.50 -12.14 5.30
C ALA A 12 5.81 -11.42 4.92
N ALA A 13 6.87 -11.62 5.71
CA ALA A 13 8.19 -11.08 5.40
C ALA A 13 8.70 -11.55 4.02
N GLY A 14 9.25 -10.62 3.25
CA GLY A 14 9.68 -10.81 1.87
C GLY A 14 8.55 -10.79 0.83
N GLN A 15 7.29 -10.62 1.24
CA GLN A 15 6.17 -10.51 0.29
C GLN A 15 5.90 -9.07 -0.13
N SER A 16 5.26 -8.93 -1.28
CA SER A 16 4.72 -7.67 -1.77
C SER A 16 3.31 -7.85 -2.33
N VAL A 17 2.50 -6.80 -2.24
CA VAL A 17 1.16 -6.71 -2.83
C VAL A 17 1.00 -5.38 -3.54
N ARG A 18 0.12 -5.34 -4.54
CA ARG A 18 -0.15 -4.13 -5.33
C ARG A 18 -1.64 -3.82 -5.37
N PHE A 19 -1.98 -2.54 -5.30
CA PHE A 19 -3.35 -2.04 -5.39
C PHE A 19 -3.43 -0.91 -6.41
N VAL A 20 -4.38 -0.99 -7.34
CA VAL A 20 -4.74 0.13 -8.20
C VAL A 20 -5.77 0.97 -7.47
N LEU A 21 -5.44 2.23 -7.24
CA LEU A 21 -6.29 3.20 -6.55
C LEU A 21 -6.73 4.28 -7.53
N PRO A 22 -8.00 4.71 -7.50
CA PRO A 22 -8.49 5.76 -8.39
C PRO A 22 -7.82 7.12 -8.09
N HIS A 23 -7.43 7.34 -6.83
CA HIS A 23 -6.80 8.58 -6.36
C HIS A 23 -5.72 8.28 -5.31
N PHE A 24 -4.87 9.26 -5.04
CA PHE A 24 -3.81 9.14 -4.04
C PHE A 24 -4.39 8.98 -2.61
N PRO A 25 -4.03 7.94 -1.85
CA PRO A 25 -4.68 7.60 -0.58
C PRO A 25 -4.05 8.34 0.61
N THR A 26 -4.11 9.67 0.63
CA THR A 26 -3.53 10.50 1.71
C THR A 26 -3.88 10.06 3.14
N PRO A 27 -5.13 9.66 3.46
CA PRO A 27 -5.48 9.23 4.82
C PRO A 27 -4.84 7.90 5.25
N LEU A 28 -4.37 7.10 4.29
CA LEU A 28 -3.84 5.76 4.54
C LEU A 28 -2.34 5.79 4.92
N LEU A 29 -1.60 6.80 4.47
CA LEU A 29 -0.17 6.97 4.75
C LEU A 29 0.17 6.92 6.25
N PRO A 30 -0.44 7.74 7.13
CA PRO A 30 -0.09 7.74 8.55
C PRO A 30 -0.44 6.42 9.25
N LEU A 31 -1.30 5.59 8.64
CA LEU A 31 -1.64 4.27 9.16
C LEU A 31 -0.57 3.25 8.76
N LEU A 32 -0.13 3.26 7.49
CA LEU A 32 1.00 2.44 7.03
C LEU A 32 2.31 2.79 7.74
N ASP A 33 2.57 4.08 7.98
CA ASP A 33 3.78 4.53 8.68
C ASP A 33 3.88 3.98 10.12
N ARG A 34 2.74 3.60 10.72
CA ARG A 34 2.70 2.97 12.05
C ARG A 34 2.94 1.46 12.00
N MET A 35 2.94 0.84 10.82
CA MET A 35 3.11 -0.59 10.66
C MET A 35 4.60 -0.94 10.54
N ALA A 36 5.16 -1.47 11.62
CA ALA A 36 6.56 -1.88 11.63
C ALA A 36 6.85 -2.92 10.54
N GLY A 37 7.94 -2.68 9.79
CA GLY A 37 8.40 -3.56 8.72
C GLY A 37 7.60 -3.47 7.41
N VAL A 38 6.64 -2.53 7.27
CA VAL A 38 5.95 -2.28 6.00
C VAL A 38 6.61 -1.11 5.30
N ALA A 39 7.10 -1.34 4.08
CA ALA A 39 7.51 -0.31 3.15
C ALA A 39 6.43 -0.13 2.08
N TYR A 40 6.29 1.09 1.55
CA TYR A 40 5.38 1.35 0.45
C TYR A 40 5.95 2.33 -0.56
N ARG A 41 5.50 2.21 -1.81
CA ARG A 41 5.79 3.17 -2.88
C ARG A 41 4.58 3.35 -3.80
N PHE A 42 4.60 4.45 -4.54
CA PHE A 42 3.55 4.79 -5.49
C PHE A 42 4.12 4.93 -6.90
N GLU A 43 3.36 4.42 -7.86
CA GLU A 43 3.62 4.62 -9.29
C GLU A 43 2.35 5.19 -9.95
N LEU A 44 2.52 5.98 -11.02
CA LEU A 44 1.38 6.46 -11.80
C LEU A 44 0.79 5.29 -12.59
N SER A 45 -0.52 5.09 -12.46
CA SER A 45 -1.24 4.17 -13.34
C SER A 45 -1.55 4.89 -14.66
N GLY A 46 -1.42 4.20 -15.79
CA GLY A 46 -1.72 4.75 -17.12
C GLY A 46 -3.14 5.29 -17.27
N ASP A 47 -4.06 4.83 -16.42
CA ASP A 47 -5.48 5.17 -16.46
C ASP A 47 -5.84 6.41 -15.60
N GLY A 48 -4.84 7.16 -15.11
CA GLY A 48 -5.04 8.34 -14.26
C GLY A 48 -5.19 8.05 -12.77
N GLY A 49 -4.98 6.80 -12.36
CA GLY A 49 -4.92 6.38 -10.96
C GLY A 49 -3.50 6.28 -10.41
N VAL A 50 -3.37 5.66 -9.24
CA VAL A 50 -2.08 5.41 -8.59
C VAL A 50 -1.97 3.93 -8.24
N LEU A 51 -0.84 3.33 -8.59
CA LEU A 51 -0.47 2.00 -8.13
C LEU A 51 0.24 2.12 -6.78
N LEU A 52 -0.39 1.60 -5.73
CA LEU A 52 0.25 1.43 -4.42
C LEU A 52 0.89 0.05 -4.36
N ILE A 53 2.17 0.02 -4.04
CA ILE A 53 2.94 -1.22 -3.82
C ILE A 53 3.35 -1.25 -2.35
N LEU A 54 2.97 -2.32 -1.66
CA LEU A 54 3.39 -2.59 -0.28
C LEU A 54 4.35 -3.76 -0.27
N GLU A 55 5.32 -3.71 0.62
CA GLU A 55 6.32 -4.77 0.83
C GLU A 55 6.56 -4.92 2.33
N ARG A 56 6.72 -6.15 2.81
CA ARG A 56 7.15 -6.39 4.18
C ARG A 56 8.60 -6.86 4.23
N THR A 57 9.43 -6.09 4.91
CA THR A 57 10.84 -6.41 5.18
C THR A 57 10.98 -7.27 6.42
#